data_AF-A0A7L1SUA4-F1
#
_entry.id   AF-A0A7L1SUA4-F1
#
_cell.length_a   1.000
_cell.length_b   1.000
_cell.length_c   1.000
_cell.angle_alpha   90.00
_cell.angle_beta   90.00
_cell.angle_gamma   90.00
#
_symmetry.space_group_name_H-M   'P 1'
#
loop_
_entity.id
_entity.type
_entity.pdbx_description
1 polymer ?
#
loop_
_entity_poly.entity_id
_entity_poly.type
_entity_poly.pdbx_seq_one_letter_code
_entity_poly.pdbx_strand_id
1 'polypeptide(L)'
;VFALIVFACLVGEGYTNLPRSSQLFCIFNHNEDACRYGIGIGILAFLACIFFFMVDIYFPQISNATDRKYLVLADLGFSGLWTFLWFIGFCFLTNQWSWTRAEDVHVGADSARAAITFSFFSIFSW
;
A
#
# COMPACT_ATOMS: atom_id res chain seq x y z
N VAL A 1 -6.05 -1.70 -7.77
CA VAL A 1 -5.54 -0.46 -8.42
C VAL A 1 -4.91 0.49 -7.42
N PHE A 2 -5.63 0.96 -6.38
CA PHE A 2 -5.07 1.90 -5.40
C PHE A 2 -3.78 1.41 -4.73
N ALA A 3 -3.71 0.13 -4.36
CA ALA A 3 -2.49 -0.48 -3.84
C ALA A 3 -1.28 -0.35 -4.77
N LEU A 4 -1.49 -0.51 -6.08
CA LEU A 4 -0.44 -0.36 -7.09
C LEU A 4 0.00 1.10 -7.23
N ILE A 5 -0.92 2.05 -7.09
CA ILE A 5 -0.58 3.48 -7.06
C ILE A 5 0.28 3.79 -5.85
N VAL A 6 -0.10 3.34 -4.65
CA VAL A 6 0.71 3.53 -3.42
C VAL A 6 2.10 2.95 -3.60
N PHE A 7 2.20 1.70 -4.08
CA PHE A 7 3.48 1.06 -4.37
C PHE A 7 4.33 1.86 -5.36
N ALA A 8 3.75 2.26 -6.51
CA ALA A 8 4.47 2.97 -7.56
C ALA A 8 4.95 4.35 -7.09
N CYS A 9 4.11 5.10 -6.37
CA CYS A 9 4.47 6.41 -5.82
C CYS A 9 5.64 6.31 -4.83
N LEU A 10 5.65 5.28 -3.97
CA LEU A 10 6.70 5.12 -2.95
C LEU A 10 8.00 4.54 -3.51
N VAL A 11 7.93 3.63 -4.48
CA VAL A 11 9.14 3.09 -5.13
C VAL A 11 9.78 4.12 -6.06
N GLY A 12 8.98 4.90 -6.79
CA GLY A 12 9.50 5.90 -7.72
C GLY A 12 10.08 7.12 -7.01
N GLU A 13 9.30 7.71 -6.08
CA GLU A 13 9.58 9.04 -5.52
C GLU A 13 9.51 9.06 -3.99
N GLY A 14 9.36 7.90 -3.34
CA GLY A 14 9.31 7.82 -1.88
C GLY A 14 10.67 7.99 -1.22
N TYR A 15 11.76 7.81 -1.96
CA TYR A 15 13.12 8.01 -1.47
C TYR A 15 13.82 9.13 -2.23
N THR A 16 14.37 10.10 -1.49
CA THR A 16 15.01 11.28 -2.05
C THR A 16 16.40 11.49 -1.44
N ASN A 17 17.31 12.11 -2.20
CA ASN A 17 18.62 12.51 -1.72
C ASN A 17 18.60 13.98 -1.26
N LEU A 18 19.39 14.29 -0.23
CA LEU A 18 19.65 15.67 0.14
C LEU A 18 20.63 16.31 -0.88
N PRO A 19 20.55 17.61 -1.20
CA PRO A 19 21.43 18.22 -2.20
C PRO A 19 22.93 18.11 -1.90
N ARG A 20 23.30 17.84 -0.65
CA ARG A 20 24.70 17.72 -0.17
C ARG A 20 25.13 16.29 0.13
N SER A 21 24.25 15.29 0.02
CA SER A 21 24.55 13.89 0.35
C SER A 21 23.90 12.94 -0.65
N SER A 22 24.64 11.92 -1.10
CA SER A 22 24.12 10.86 -1.98
C SER A 22 23.38 9.75 -1.23
N GLN A 23 23.02 9.98 0.04
CA GLN A 23 22.24 9.03 0.81
C GLN A 23 20.74 9.22 0.54
N LEU A 24 20.09 8.13 0.16
CA LEU A 24 18.65 8.05 -0.05
C LEU A 24 17.95 8.00 1.31
N PHE A 25 16.97 8.87 1.52
CA PHE A 25 16.13 8.84 2.71
C PHE A 25 14.66 8.77 2.33
N CYS A 26 13.86 8.11 3.17
CA CYS A 26 12.42 8.11 3.00
C CYS A 26 11.85 9.51 3.21
N ILE A 27 10.97 9.94 2.30
CA ILE A 27 10.31 11.25 2.30
C ILE A 27 9.42 11.48 3.54
N PHE A 28 9.03 10.40 4.22
CA PHE A 28 8.27 10.44 5.47
C PHE A 28 9.22 10.56 6.66
N ASN A 29 9.56 11.80 7.04
CA ASN A 29 10.33 12.12 8.24
C ASN A 29 11.65 11.32 8.37
N HIS A 30 12.33 11.02 7.25
CA HIS A 30 13.53 10.19 7.20
C HIS A 30 13.37 8.79 7.83
N ASN A 31 12.13 8.35 8.03
CA ASN A 31 11.81 7.08 8.65
C ASN A 31 11.66 6.01 7.58
N GLU A 32 12.69 5.16 7.43
CA GLU A 32 12.68 4.09 6.45
C GLU A 32 11.52 3.11 6.62
N ASP A 33 11.05 2.91 7.86
CA ASP A 33 9.94 2.00 8.14
C ASP A 33 8.63 2.47 7.51
N ALA A 34 8.44 3.79 7.33
CA ALA A 34 7.26 4.35 6.68
C ALA A 34 7.18 3.97 5.20
N CYS A 35 8.25 4.21 4.45
CA CYS A 35 8.33 3.83 3.04
C CYS A 35 8.28 2.31 2.88
N ARG A 36 9.03 1.56 3.69
CA ARG A 36 9.04 0.09 3.64
C ARG A 36 7.67 -0.50 3.94
N TYR A 37 6.96 0.07 4.91
CA TYR A 37 5.58 -0.33 5.23
C TYR A 37 4.66 -0.13 4.03
N GLY A 38 4.61 1.08 3.46
CA GLY A 38 3.71 1.38 2.35
C GLY A 38 4.03 0.58 1.08
N ILE A 39 5.31 0.39 0.77
CA ILE A 39 5.77 -0.45 -0.35
C ILE A 39 5.38 -1.91 -0.12
N GLY A 40 5.66 -2.45 1.08
CA GLY A 40 5.37 -3.83 1.44
C GLY A 40 3.88 -4.14 1.40
N ILE A 41 3.05 -3.31 2.04
CA ILE A 41 1.60 -3.46 1.98
C ILE A 41 1.11 -3.31 0.54
N GLY A 42 1.58 -2.32 -0.22
CA GLY A 42 1.16 -2.11 -1.62
C GLY A 42 1.44 -3.30 -2.54
N ILE A 43 2.65 -3.85 -2.53
CA ILE A 43 3.02 -4.96 -3.43
C ILE A 43 2.34 -6.27 -3.03
N LEU A 44 2.26 -6.57 -1.72
CA LEU A 44 1.60 -7.80 -1.25
C LEU A 44 0.10 -7.76 -1.57
N ALA A 45 -0.54 -6.59 -1.42
CA ALA A 45 -1.92 -6.39 -1.81
C ALA A 45 -2.14 -6.68 -3.30
N PHE A 46 -1.25 -6.14 -4.15
CA PHE A 46 -1.34 -6.31 -5.59
C PHE A 46 -1.21 -7.79 -6.00
N LEU A 47 -0.26 -8.51 -5.42
CA LEU A 47 -0.09 -9.95 -5.66
C LEU A 47 -1.29 -10.76 -5.17
N ALA A 48 -1.83 -10.42 -3.99
CA ALA A 48 -3.03 -11.07 -3.47
C ALA A 48 -4.25 -10.83 -4.37
N CYS A 49 -4.45 -9.60 -4.88
CA CYS A 49 -5.51 -9.32 -5.85
C CYS A 49 -5.36 -10.17 -7.13
N ILE A 50 -4.14 -10.35 -7.64
CA ILE A 50 -3.91 -11.21 -8.82
C ILE A 50 -4.30 -12.66 -8.50
N PHE A 51 -3.91 -13.15 -7.31
CA PHE A 51 -4.25 -14.50 -6.88
C PHE A 51 -5.77 -14.70 -6.77
N PHE A 52 -6.48 -13.83 -6.04
CA PHE A 52 -7.94 -13.93 -5.89
C PHE A 52 -8.67 -13.73 -7.22
N PHE A 53 -8.19 -12.83 -8.08
CA PHE A 53 -8.72 -12.67 -9.44
C PHE A 53 -8.59 -13.96 -10.27
N MET A 54 -7.46 -14.67 -10.17
CA MET A 54 -7.31 -15.98 -10.82
C MET A 54 -8.27 -17.00 -10.23
N VAL A 55 -8.41 -17.05 -8.90
CA VAL A 55 -9.38 -17.93 -8.23
C VAL A 55 -10.80 -17.66 -8.74
N ASP A 56 -11.20 -16.40 -8.90
CA ASP A 56 -12.52 -16.01 -9.42
C ASP A 56 -12.74 -16.47 -10.87
N ILE A 57 -11.71 -16.40 -11.72
CA ILE A 57 -11.78 -16.92 -13.11
C ILE A 57 -12.05 -18.43 -13.12
N TYR A 58 -11.42 -19.19 -12.22
CA TYR A 58 -11.59 -20.64 -12.13
C TYR A 58 -12.80 -21.06 -11.29
N PHE A 59 -13.40 -20.15 -10.53
CA PHE A 59 -14.53 -20.42 -9.64
C PHE A 59 -15.71 -21.17 -10.29
N PRO A 60 -16.12 -20.88 -11.55
CA PRO A 60 -17.19 -21.62 -12.22
C PRO A 60 -16.87 -23.10 -12.44
N GLN A 61 -15.60 -23.47 -12.56
CA GLN A 61 -15.15 -24.84 -12.83
C GLN A 61 -15.14 -25.73 -11.58
N ILE A 62 -15.20 -25.15 -10.37
CA ILE A 62 -15.16 -25.89 -9.11
C ILE A 62 -16.53 -26.53 -8.86
N SER A 63 -16.69 -27.84 -8.88
CA SER A 63 -17.99 -28.50 -8.66
C SER A 63 -18.40 -28.59 -7.18
N ASN A 64 -17.44 -28.52 -6.27
CA ASN A 64 -17.66 -28.67 -4.83
C ASN A 64 -18.12 -27.36 -4.17
N ALA A 65 -19.32 -27.37 -3.60
CA ALA A 65 -19.88 -26.21 -2.90
C ALA A 65 -19.10 -25.85 -1.62
N THR A 66 -18.45 -26.83 -0.99
CA THR A 66 -17.68 -26.63 0.23
C THR A 66 -16.41 -25.81 -0.05
N ASP A 67 -15.67 -26.15 -1.11
CA ASP A 67 -14.42 -25.46 -1.46
C ASP A 67 -14.68 -24.02 -1.88
N ARG A 68 -15.74 -23.79 -2.66
CA ARG A 68 -16.20 -22.43 -3.01
C ARG A 68 -16.44 -21.57 -1.78
N LYS A 69 -17.08 -22.12 -0.74
CA LYS A 69 -17.39 -21.39 0.49
C LYS A 69 -16.13 -21.00 1.27
N TYR A 70 -15.13 -21.89 1.34
CA TYR A 70 -13.86 -21.58 1.98
C TYR A 70 -13.05 -20.53 1.23
N LEU A 71 -13.05 -20.56 -0.11
CA LEU A 71 -12.38 -19.54 -0.93
C LEU A 71 -13.00 -18.15 -0.71
N VAL A 72 -14.32 -18.05 -0.69
CA VAL A 72 -15.02 -16.78 -0.41
C VAL A 72 -14.74 -16.29 1.02
N LEU A 73 -14.69 -17.18 2.01
CA LEU A 73 -14.37 -16.80 3.38
C LEU A 73 -12.91 -16.34 3.51
N ALA A 74 -11.99 -16.96 2.77
CA ALA A 74 -10.59 -16.55 2.73
C ALA A 74 -10.41 -15.18 2.09
N ASP A 75 -11.11 -14.90 0.97
CA ASP A 75 -11.10 -13.59 0.32
C ASP A 75 -11.69 -12.51 1.26
N LEU A 76 -12.82 -12.77 1.89
CA LEU A 76 -13.43 -11.85 2.86
C LEU A 76 -12.52 -11.59 4.07
N GLY A 77 -11.90 -12.64 4.61
CA GLY A 77 -10.98 -12.53 5.74
C GLY A 77 -9.71 -11.77 5.38
N PHE A 78 -9.14 -12.04 4.21
CA PHE A 78 -7.98 -11.32 3.69
C PHE A 78 -8.31 -9.85 3.50
N SER A 79 -9.44 -9.55 2.87
CA SER A 79 -9.93 -8.20 2.64
C SER A 79 -10.11 -7.42 3.94
N GLY A 80 -10.76 -8.01 4.95
CA GLY A 80 -10.90 -7.37 6.27
C GLY A 80 -9.56 -7.09 6.98
N LEU A 81 -8.61 -8.04 6.91
CA LEU A 81 -7.25 -7.82 7.44
C LEU A 81 -6.54 -6.69 6.67
N TRP A 82 -6.68 -6.67 5.36
CA TRP A 82 -6.01 -5.69 4.51
C TRP A 82 -6.57 -4.28 4.70
N THR A 83 -7.88 -4.15 4.89
CA THR A 83 -8.54 -2.90 5.29
C THR A 83 -7.99 -2.34 6.60
N PHE A 84 -7.77 -3.20 7.59
CA PHE A 84 -7.15 -2.79 8.86
C PHE A 84 -5.69 -2.33 8.66
N LEU A 85 -4.91 -3.03 7.84
CA LEU A 85 -3.55 -2.62 7.50
C LEU A 85 -3.53 -1.30 6.72
N TRP A 86 -4.43 -1.08 5.76
CA TRP A 86 -4.55 0.21 5.08
C TRP A 86 -4.89 1.35 6.04
N PHE A 87 -5.75 1.10 7.04
CA PHE A 87 -6.05 2.08 8.07
C PHE A 87 -4.82 2.43 8.92
N ILE A 88 -4.04 1.43 9.37
CA ILE A 88 -2.78 1.66 10.07
C ILE A 88 -1.80 2.44 9.18
N GLY A 89 -1.65 2.01 7.93
CA GLY A 89 -0.77 2.66 6.95
C GLY A 89 -1.12 4.11 6.72
N PHE A 90 -2.40 4.41 6.52
CA PHE A 90 -2.89 5.77 6.39
C PHE A 90 -2.54 6.63 7.61
N CYS A 91 -2.86 6.14 8.82
CA CYS A 91 -2.55 6.84 10.06
C CYS A 91 -1.03 7.05 10.22
N PHE A 92 -0.23 6.02 9.97
CA PHE A 92 1.21 6.05 10.14
C PHE A 92 1.90 6.99 9.14
N LEU A 93 1.59 6.87 7.85
CA LEU A 93 2.13 7.72 6.79
C LEU A 93 1.72 9.18 7.01
N THR A 94 0.46 9.45 7.39
CA THR A 94 -0.01 10.81 7.70
C THR A 94 0.72 11.40 8.91
N ASN A 95 0.91 10.60 9.96
CA ASN A 95 1.65 11.05 11.15
C ASN A 95 3.11 11.40 10.80
N GLN A 96 3.80 10.54 10.05
CA GLN A 96 5.17 10.83 9.63
C GLN A 96 5.22 12.04 8.71
N TRP A 97 4.28 12.16 7.76
CA TRP A 97 4.18 13.32 6.88
C TRP A 97 3.97 14.63 7.63
N SER A 98 3.18 14.62 8.71
CA SER A 98 2.96 15.81 9.55
C SER A 98 4.23 16.29 10.28
N TRP A 99 5.23 15.42 10.46
CA TRP A 99 6.51 15.77 11.07
C TRP A 99 7.62 15.98 10.05
N THR A 100 7.40 15.65 8.78
CA THR A 100 8.34 15.94 7.70
C THR A 100 8.50 17.46 7.56
N ARG A 101 9.75 17.94 7.54
CA ARG A 101 10.05 19.35 7.33
C ARG A 101 9.99 19.69 5.85
N ALA A 102 9.45 20.86 5.52
CA ALA A 102 9.33 21.31 4.13
C ALA A 102 10.70 21.46 3.43
N GLU A 103 11.74 21.78 4.20
CA GLU A 103 13.13 21.89 3.72
C GLU A 103 13.73 20.56 3.26
N ASP A 104 13.17 19.43 3.68
CA ASP A 104 13.66 18.11 3.30
C ASP A 104 12.97 17.57 2.03
N VAL A 105 11.82 18.14 1.67
CA VAL A 105 10.99 17.68 0.55
C VAL A 105 11.19 18.57 -0.68
N HIS A 106 12.25 18.29 -1.43
CA HIS A 106 12.54 19.01 -2.68
C HIS A 106 11.78 18.44 -3.88
N VAL A 107 11.57 17.11 -3.91
CA VAL A 107 10.90 16.35 -4.97
C VAL A 107 10.06 15.25 -4.29
N GLY A 108 8.97 14.81 -4.92
CA GLY A 108 8.17 13.68 -4.42
C GLY A 108 7.04 14.02 -3.44
N ALA A 109 6.83 15.31 -3.10
CA ALA A 109 5.74 15.73 -2.21
C ALA A 109 4.36 15.25 -2.69
N ASP A 110 4.10 15.37 -4.00
CA ASP A 110 2.84 14.94 -4.61
C ASP A 110 2.71 13.42 -4.57
N SER A 111 3.80 12.69 -4.79
CA SER A 111 3.83 11.22 -4.67
C SER A 111 3.57 10.75 -3.25
N ALA A 112 4.13 11.42 -2.23
CA ALA A 112 3.87 11.12 -0.83
C ALA A 112 2.41 11.37 -0.45
N ARG A 113 1.84 12.52 -0.88
CA ARG A 113 0.43 12.86 -0.66
C ARG A 113 -0.50 11.91 -1.40
N ALA A 114 -0.16 11.50 -2.63
CA ALA A 114 -0.87 10.48 -3.37
C ALA A 114 -0.85 9.15 -2.63
N ALA A 115 0.32 8.71 -2.15
CA ALA A 115 0.44 7.47 -1.37
C ALA A 115 -0.45 7.50 -0.12
N ILE A 116 -0.50 8.62 0.62
CA ILE A 116 -1.42 8.78 1.77
C ILE A 116 -2.88 8.69 1.32
N THR A 117 -3.25 9.45 0.29
CA THR A 117 -4.65 9.55 -0.18
C THR A 117 -5.16 8.20 -0.70
N PHE A 118 -4.36 7.50 -1.50
CA PHE A 118 -4.73 6.18 -2.01
C PHE A 118 -4.66 5.09 -0.94
N SER A 119 -3.86 5.26 0.12
CA SER A 119 -3.95 4.40 1.31
C SER A 119 -5.30 4.57 2.01
N PHE A 120 -5.78 5.81 2.16
CA PHE A 120 -7.11 6.09 2.71
C PHE A 120 -8.24 5.48 1.87
N PHE A 121 -8.22 5.67 0.54
CA PHE A 121 -9.24 5.08 -0.33
C PHE A 121 -9.21 3.55 -0.33
N SER A 122 -8.05 2.95 -0.10
CA SER A 122 -7.93 1.49 0.03
C SER A 122 -8.65 0.96 1.28
N ILE A 123 -8.96 1.77 2.28
CA ILE A 123 -9.74 1.31 3.45
C ILE A 123 -11.16 0.92 3.04
N PHE A 124 -11.77 1.65 2.09
CA PHE A 124 -13.16 1.40 1.70
C PHE A 124 -13.31 0.45 0.52
N SER A 125 -12.24 0.26 -0.25
CA SER A 125 -12.28 -0.57 -1.45
C SER A 125 -11.94 -2.04 -1.21
N TRP A 126 -11.41 -2.37 -0.04
CA TRP A 126 -11.03 -3.71 0.37
C TRP A 126 -12.12 -4.29 1.29
#